data_AF-A0A1E5WB05-F1
#
_entry.id   AF-A0A1E5WB05-F1
#
_cell.length_a   1.000
_cell.length_b   1.000
_cell.length_c   1.000
_cell.angle_alpha   90.00
_cell.angle_beta   90.00
_cell.angle_gamma   90.00
#
_symmetry.space_group_name_H-M   'P 1'
#
loop_
_entity.id
_entity.type
_entity.pdbx_description
1 polymer ?
#
loop_
_entity_poly.entity_id
_entity_poly.type
_entity_poly.pdbx_seq_one_letter_code
_entity_poly.pdbx_strand_id
1 'polypeptide(L)'
;RGECSCTPVRFFVIVSMQRSGSGWFETLLNSHPNISSNGEIFNRVDRRENISSILQTLDKLYNLDWLTSAAKNECTAAFGLKWMLNQGILENHDDIVSYLNKKGVSVIFLFRRNTLRRVISVLANDYDKDAKQVNGTHKSHVHSKEEVSLMHK
;
A
#
# COMPACT_ATOMS: atom_id res chain seq x y z
N ARG A 1 12.61 -16.81 0.19
CA ARG A 1 12.67 -16.01 1.43
C ARG A 1 12.10 -16.87 2.53
N GLY A 2 12.84 -17.07 3.61
CA GLY A 2 12.40 -17.91 4.73
C GLY A 2 11.81 -17.08 5.87
N GLU A 3 11.23 -17.77 6.84
CA GLU A 3 10.97 -17.21 8.16
C GLU A 3 12.28 -16.75 8.81
N CYS A 4 12.23 -15.70 9.62
CA CYS A 4 13.35 -15.40 10.52
C CYS A 4 13.44 -16.50 11.59
N SER A 5 14.65 -16.83 12.05
CA SER A 5 14.88 -17.91 13.01
C SER A 5 13.89 -17.82 14.18
N CYS A 6 13.11 -18.90 14.37
CA CYS A 6 12.09 -19.02 15.42
C CYS A 6 10.97 -17.96 15.41
N THR A 7 10.74 -17.26 14.28
CA THR A 7 9.71 -16.23 14.17
C THR A 7 8.86 -16.43 12.90
N PRO A 8 7.60 -16.88 13.02
CA PRO A 8 6.74 -17.07 11.86
C PRO A 8 6.43 -15.73 11.19
N VAL A 9 6.24 -15.75 9.87
CA VAL A 9 5.90 -14.52 9.12
C VAL A 9 4.54 -14.00 9.55
N ARG A 10 4.48 -12.71 9.90
CA ARG A 10 3.21 -12.01 10.17
C ARG A 10 2.66 -11.39 8.90
N PHE A 11 1.44 -11.78 8.53
CA PHE A 11 0.77 -11.20 7.38
C PHE A 11 -0.01 -9.94 7.75
N PHE A 12 0.02 -8.95 6.87
CA PHE A 12 -0.77 -7.73 7.04
C PHE A 12 -1.33 -7.18 5.72
N VAL A 13 -2.41 -6.41 5.82
CA VAL A 13 -2.94 -5.58 4.74
C VAL A 13 -3.20 -4.17 5.23
N ILE A 14 -2.68 -3.17 4.52
CA ILE A 14 -2.98 -1.76 4.75
C ILE A 14 -4.19 -1.40 3.91
N VAL A 15 -5.35 -1.27 4.53
CA VAL A 15 -6.58 -0.84 3.86
C VAL A 15 -6.70 0.68 3.99
N SER A 16 -6.85 1.38 2.88
CA SER A 16 -6.83 2.85 2.89
C SER A 16 -7.58 3.51 1.73
N MET A 17 -7.58 4.83 1.68
CA MET A 17 -8.08 5.64 0.57
C MET A 17 -6.93 6.41 -0.07
N GLN A 18 -7.11 6.88 -1.31
CA GLN A 18 -6.12 7.72 -1.97
C GLN A 18 -5.83 8.99 -1.14
N ARG A 19 -4.56 9.40 -1.12
CA ARG A 19 -4.07 10.61 -0.41
C ARG A 19 -4.31 10.61 1.11
N SER A 20 -4.37 9.42 1.72
CA SER A 20 -4.52 9.22 3.17
C SER A 20 -3.21 9.28 3.97
N GLY A 21 -2.05 9.22 3.29
CA GLY A 21 -0.74 9.04 3.92
C GLY A 21 -0.23 7.58 3.90
N SER A 22 -0.99 6.66 3.31
CA SER A 22 -0.62 5.23 3.22
C SER A 22 0.66 4.95 2.44
N GLY A 23 1.02 5.79 1.46
CA GLY A 23 2.31 5.70 0.78
C GLY A 23 3.50 5.95 1.72
N TRP A 24 3.45 7.01 2.52
CA TRP A 24 4.51 7.29 3.51
C TRP A 24 4.59 6.20 4.58
N PHE A 25 3.45 5.74 5.09
CA PHE A 25 3.41 4.66 6.07
C PHE A 25 4.00 3.35 5.52
N GLU A 26 3.68 3.02 4.27
CA GLU A 26 4.29 1.89 3.56
C GLU A 26 5.81 2.05 3.40
N THR A 27 6.30 3.24 3.05
CA THR A 27 7.74 3.53 2.97
C THR A 27 8.43 3.30 4.32
N LEU A 28 7.81 3.75 5.42
CA LEU A 28 8.30 3.52 6.78
C LEU A 28 8.37 2.03 7.13
N LEU A 29 7.33 1.25 6.80
CA LEU A 29 7.36 -0.20 7.01
C LEU A 29 8.47 -0.86 6.19
N ASN A 30 8.63 -0.43 4.94
CA ASN A 30 9.61 -0.99 4.02
C ASN A 30 11.06 -0.62 4.34
N SER A 31 11.31 0.40 5.16
CA SER A 31 12.67 0.73 5.62
C SER A 31 13.21 -0.28 6.64
N HIS A 32 12.35 -1.12 7.23
CA HIS A 32 12.79 -2.20 8.09
C HIS A 32 13.29 -3.40 7.26
N PRO A 33 14.46 -3.98 7.57
CA PRO A 33 15.09 -5.01 6.73
C PRO A 33 14.25 -6.29 6.54
N ASN A 34 13.43 -6.63 7.55
CA ASN A 34 12.66 -7.88 7.58
C ASN A 34 11.14 -7.68 7.37
N ILE A 35 10.67 -6.46 7.06
CA ILE A 35 9.25 -6.20 6.79
C ILE A 35 9.11 -5.86 5.31
N SER A 36 8.13 -6.42 4.61
CA SER A 36 7.86 -6.10 3.20
C SER A 36 6.39 -5.78 2.97
N SER A 37 6.11 -4.57 2.48
CA SER A 37 4.83 -4.19 1.90
C SER A 37 4.98 -4.08 0.38
N ASN A 38 4.08 -4.73 -0.36
CA ASN A 38 4.20 -4.96 -1.79
C ASN A 38 3.42 -3.96 -2.67
N GLY A 39 3.11 -2.77 -2.14
CA GLY A 39 2.40 -1.73 -2.88
C GLY A 39 0.94 -2.09 -3.17
N GLU A 40 0.37 -1.35 -4.12
CA GLU A 40 -1.02 -1.49 -4.57
C GLU A 40 -1.13 -2.56 -5.67
N ILE A 41 -0.97 -3.83 -5.30
CA ILE A 41 -0.99 -4.93 -6.26
C ILE A 41 -2.34 -5.02 -7.00
N PHE A 42 -3.43 -4.59 -6.37
CA PHE A 42 -4.79 -4.57 -6.94
C PHE A 42 -5.12 -3.32 -7.74
N ASN A 43 -4.16 -2.40 -7.98
CA ASN A 43 -4.35 -1.31 -8.94
C ASN A 43 -4.55 -1.84 -10.37
N ARG A 44 -4.02 -3.04 -10.68
CA ARG A 44 -4.24 -3.69 -11.98
C ARG A 44 -5.59 -4.42 -12.01
N VAL A 45 -6.35 -4.20 -13.09
CA VAL A 45 -7.72 -4.68 -13.25
C VAL A 45 -7.79 -6.21 -13.32
N ASP A 46 -6.84 -6.84 -14.03
CA ASP A 46 -6.70 -8.30 -14.20
C ASP A 46 -6.68 -9.07 -12.87
N ARG A 47 -6.23 -8.44 -11.79
CA ARG A 47 -6.13 -9.05 -10.46
C ARG A 47 -7.39 -8.91 -9.62
N ARG A 48 -8.38 -8.14 -10.08
CA ARG A 48 -9.61 -7.83 -9.34
C ARG A 48 -10.87 -7.94 -10.19
N GLU A 49 -10.83 -8.67 -11.31
CA GLU A 49 -11.98 -8.84 -12.21
C GLU A 49 -13.13 -9.60 -11.53
N ASN A 50 -12.80 -10.55 -10.65
CA ASN A 50 -13.74 -11.35 -9.87
C ASN A 50 -13.09 -11.91 -8.60
N ILE A 51 -13.89 -12.49 -7.69
CA ILE A 51 -13.36 -13.04 -6.44
C ILE A 51 -12.28 -14.11 -6.65
N SER A 52 -12.40 -14.97 -7.67
CA SER A 52 -11.39 -15.98 -7.95
C SER A 52 -10.02 -15.35 -8.27
N SER A 53 -9.98 -14.33 -9.12
CA SER A 53 -8.75 -13.58 -9.43
C SER A 53 -8.13 -12.89 -8.20
N ILE A 54 -8.98 -12.39 -7.30
CA ILE A 54 -8.55 -11.76 -6.04
C ILE A 54 -7.90 -12.80 -5.14
N LEU A 55 -8.58 -13.92 -4.88
CA LEU A 55 -8.07 -14.96 -3.99
C LEU A 55 -6.79 -15.61 -4.53
N GLN A 56 -6.70 -15.86 -5.84
CA GLN A 56 -5.46 -16.33 -6.48
C GLN A 56 -4.30 -15.36 -6.29
N THR A 57 -4.56 -14.06 -6.42
CA THR A 57 -3.55 -13.02 -6.20
C THR A 57 -3.11 -12.97 -4.73
N LEU A 58 -4.06 -13.07 -3.79
CA LEU A 58 -3.75 -13.12 -2.36
C LEU A 58 -2.98 -14.38 -1.98
N ASP A 59 -3.32 -15.54 -2.55
CA ASP A 59 -2.59 -16.79 -2.31
C ASP A 59 -1.16 -16.68 -2.80
N LYS A 60 -0.93 -16.16 -4.00
CA LYS A 60 0.42 -15.92 -4.50
C LYS A 60 1.22 -14.99 -3.58
N LEU A 61 0.57 -13.96 -3.01
CA LEU A 61 1.20 -13.04 -2.08
C LEU A 61 1.55 -13.73 -0.75
N TYR A 62 0.58 -14.33 -0.07
CA TYR A 62 0.74 -14.84 1.29
C TYR A 62 1.36 -16.23 1.35
N ASN A 63 1.51 -16.93 0.22
CA ASN A 63 2.39 -18.09 0.11
C ASN A 63 3.86 -17.70 -0.13
N LEU A 64 4.18 -16.39 -0.14
CA LEU A 64 5.53 -15.85 -0.38
C LEU A 64 6.08 -16.12 -1.79
N ASP A 65 5.21 -16.45 -2.76
CA ASP A 65 5.54 -16.63 -4.19
C ASP A 65 5.61 -15.30 -4.95
N TRP A 66 5.49 -14.18 -4.23
CA TRP A 66 5.52 -12.85 -4.80
C TRP A 66 6.95 -12.32 -4.91
N LEU A 67 7.46 -12.26 -6.15
CA LEU A 67 8.78 -11.71 -6.45
C LEU A 67 8.78 -10.20 -6.23
N THR A 68 9.66 -9.71 -5.35
CA THR A 68 9.88 -8.28 -5.14
C THR A 68 11.25 -7.89 -5.64
N SER A 69 11.35 -6.77 -6.36
CA SER A 69 12.63 -6.21 -6.84
C SER A 69 13.53 -5.65 -5.72
N ALA A 70 13.00 -5.42 -4.51
CA ALA A 70 13.78 -4.90 -3.40
C ALA A 70 14.70 -5.98 -2.79
N ALA A 71 16.00 -5.67 -2.69
CA ALA A 71 16.96 -6.43 -1.91
C ALA A 71 16.54 -6.37 -0.43
N LYS A 72 15.90 -7.43 0.06
CA LYS A 72 15.61 -7.62 1.49
C LYS A 72 16.43 -8.79 2.00
N ASN A 73 16.67 -8.83 3.30
CA ASN A 73 17.44 -9.87 3.96
C ASN A 73 16.90 -11.28 3.64
N GLU A 74 17.72 -12.28 3.95
CA GLU A 74 17.42 -13.70 3.73
C GLU A 74 16.11 -14.14 4.43
N CYS A 75 15.73 -13.46 5.53
CA CYS A 75 14.55 -13.75 6.32
C CYS A 75 13.47 -12.65 6.30
N THR A 76 12.21 -13.07 6.48
CA THR A 76 11.03 -12.19 6.51
C THR A 76 10.30 -12.34 7.84
N ALA A 77 10.04 -11.21 8.50
CA ALA A 77 9.28 -11.14 9.76
C ALA A 77 7.83 -10.70 9.53
N ALA A 78 7.59 -9.81 8.57
CA ALA A 78 6.22 -9.43 8.17
C ALA A 78 6.11 -9.21 6.66
N PHE A 79 4.98 -9.62 6.09
CA PHE A 79 4.72 -9.57 4.66
C PHE A 79 3.29 -9.14 4.37
N GLY A 80 3.12 -8.17 3.48
CA GLY A 80 1.81 -7.59 3.26
C GLY A 80 1.69 -6.78 1.99
N LEU A 81 0.54 -6.13 1.86
CA LEU A 81 0.24 -5.23 0.75
C LEU A 81 -0.46 -3.96 1.25
N LYS A 82 -0.57 -3.01 0.33
CA LYS A 82 -1.48 -1.88 0.45
C LYS A 82 -2.67 -2.09 -0.50
N TRP A 83 -3.87 -1.87 -0.01
CA TRP A 83 -5.11 -2.06 -0.78
C TRP A 83 -6.01 -0.84 -0.59
N MET A 84 -6.28 -0.13 -1.68
CA MET A 84 -7.19 1.02 -1.62
C MET A 84 -8.65 0.58 -1.69
N LEU A 85 -9.54 1.28 -0.97
CA LEU A 85 -10.97 0.98 -0.90
C LEU A 85 -11.66 1.00 -2.27
N ASN A 86 -11.12 1.73 -3.25
CA ASN A 86 -11.62 1.80 -4.62
C ASN A 86 -11.03 0.73 -5.56
N GLN A 87 -10.36 -0.30 -5.02
CA GLN A 87 -9.69 -1.35 -5.80
C GLN A 87 -10.31 -2.75 -5.58
N GLY A 88 -11.65 -2.87 -5.51
CA GLY A 88 -12.30 -4.18 -5.52
C GLY A 88 -12.57 -4.82 -4.15
N ILE A 89 -12.16 -4.16 -3.05
CA ILE A 89 -12.26 -4.73 -1.70
C ILE A 89 -13.70 -4.71 -1.14
N LEU A 90 -14.51 -3.72 -1.53
CA LEU A 90 -15.87 -3.56 -1.02
C LEU A 90 -16.87 -4.44 -1.78
N GLU A 91 -16.58 -4.73 -3.04
CA GLU A 91 -17.39 -5.53 -3.94
C GLU A 91 -17.45 -7.01 -3.54
N ASN A 92 -16.41 -7.53 -2.88
CA ASN A 92 -16.31 -8.95 -2.46
C ASN A 92 -15.94 -9.07 -0.98
N HIS A 93 -16.44 -8.18 -0.13
CA HIS A 93 -15.99 -8.01 1.25
C HIS A 93 -16.13 -9.29 2.10
N ASP A 94 -17.22 -10.04 1.97
CA ASP A 94 -17.45 -11.25 2.76
C ASP A 94 -16.39 -12.33 2.51
N ASP A 95 -16.12 -12.64 1.24
CA ASP A 95 -15.11 -13.61 0.84
C ASP A 95 -13.70 -13.15 1.22
N ILE A 96 -13.41 -11.85 1.07
CA ILE A 96 -12.11 -11.27 1.44
C ILE A 96 -11.91 -11.35 2.95
N VAL A 97 -12.91 -10.98 3.76
CA VAL A 97 -12.82 -11.06 5.23
C VAL A 97 -12.65 -12.52 5.67
N SER A 98 -13.40 -13.44 5.08
CA SER A 98 -13.25 -14.88 5.33
C SER A 98 -11.83 -15.37 5.04
N TYR A 99 -11.28 -14.98 3.89
CA TYR A 99 -9.91 -15.32 3.50
C TYR A 99 -8.86 -14.75 4.47
N LEU A 100 -8.95 -13.44 4.79
CA LEU A 100 -8.00 -12.77 5.68
C LEU A 100 -8.00 -13.38 7.08
N ASN A 101 -9.18 -13.70 7.61
CA ASN A 101 -9.33 -14.39 8.90
C ASN A 101 -8.71 -15.80 8.86
N LYS A 102 -9.02 -16.59 7.81
CA LYS A 102 -8.47 -17.94 7.63
C LYS A 102 -6.94 -17.95 7.55
N LYS A 103 -6.34 -16.94 6.92
CA LYS A 103 -4.89 -16.79 6.78
C LYS A 103 -4.23 -16.06 7.97
N GLY A 104 -4.99 -15.57 8.94
CA GLY A 104 -4.46 -14.83 10.09
C GLY A 104 -3.83 -13.49 9.73
N VAL A 105 -4.36 -12.80 8.71
CA VAL A 105 -3.84 -11.51 8.23
C VAL A 105 -4.31 -10.38 9.14
N SER A 106 -3.38 -9.56 9.62
CA SER A 106 -3.71 -8.34 10.38
C SER A 106 -4.16 -7.21 9.45
N VAL A 107 -5.31 -6.60 9.74
CA VAL A 107 -5.81 -5.47 8.96
C VAL A 107 -5.41 -4.15 9.63
N ILE A 108 -4.69 -3.31 8.88
CA ILE A 108 -4.33 -1.95 9.29
C ILE A 108 -5.20 -0.98 8.49
N PHE A 109 -6.22 -0.41 9.11
CA PHE A 109 -7.05 0.61 8.47
C PHE A 109 -6.47 2.00 8.68
N LEU A 110 -5.91 2.59 7.63
CA LEU A 110 -5.31 3.93 7.68
C LEU A 110 -6.21 4.94 6.98
N PHE A 111 -6.65 5.97 7.71
CA PHE A 111 -7.47 7.05 7.17
C PHE A 111 -6.97 8.43 7.62
N ARG A 112 -7.20 9.44 6.78
CA ARG A 112 -6.89 10.84 7.10
C ARG A 112 -8.12 11.51 7.70
N ARG A 113 -8.05 11.88 8.98
CA ARG A 113 -9.15 12.52 9.72
C ARG A 113 -9.67 13.80 9.04
N ASN A 114 -8.77 14.64 8.54
CA ASN A 114 -9.14 15.85 7.80
C ASN A 114 -9.45 15.52 6.33
N THR A 115 -10.73 15.32 6.04
CA THR A 115 -11.23 14.97 4.70
C THR A 115 -11.08 16.10 3.69
N LEU A 116 -11.24 17.36 4.10
CA LEU A 116 -11.02 18.52 3.23
C LEU A 116 -9.59 18.57 2.71
N ARG A 117 -8.59 18.44 3.60
CA ARG A 117 -7.17 18.38 3.21
C ARG A 117 -6.86 17.16 2.35
N ARG A 118 -7.59 16.05 2.51
CA ARG A 118 -7.49 14.90 1.61
C ARG A 118 -7.97 15.25 0.22
N VAL A 119 -9.15 15.87 0.08
CA VAL A 119 -9.72 16.29 -1.21
C VAL A 119 -8.81 17.29 -1.91
N ILE A 120 -8.33 18.32 -1.21
CA ILE A 120 -7.33 19.26 -1.76
C ILE A 120 -6.12 18.51 -2.31
N SER A 121 -5.63 17.53 -1.56
CA SER A 121 -4.49 16.72 -1.99
C SER A 121 -4.80 15.79 -3.19
N VAL A 122 -6.05 15.40 -3.41
CA VAL A 122 -6.48 14.66 -4.61
C VAL A 122 -6.47 15.61 -5.80
N LEU A 123 -7.11 16.77 -5.67
CA LEU A 123 -7.16 17.79 -6.74
C LEU A 123 -5.76 18.22 -7.19
N ALA A 124 -4.84 18.40 -6.24
CA ALA A 124 -3.47 18.77 -6.54
C ALA A 124 -2.70 17.64 -7.27
N ASN A 125 -2.97 16.38 -6.92
CA ASN A 125 -2.42 15.22 -7.61
C ASN A 125 -2.92 15.11 -9.06
N ASP A 126 -4.21 15.37 -9.27
CA ASP A 126 -4.82 15.32 -10.59
C ASP A 126 -4.28 16.45 -11.48
N TYR A 127 -4.15 17.66 -10.91
CA TYR A 127 -3.47 18.76 -11.58
C TYR A 127 -2.03 18.41 -11.98
N ASP A 128 -1.24 17.83 -11.08
CA ASP A 128 0.15 17.44 -11.37
C ASP A 128 0.25 16.38 -12.49
N LYS A 129 -0.73 15.46 -12.56
CA LYS A 129 -0.79 14.45 -13.61
C LYS A 129 -0.99 15.08 -14.98
N ASP A 130 -1.82 16.12 -15.06
CA ASP A 130 -2.15 16.80 -16.31
C ASP A 130 -1.09 17.84 -16.72
N ALA A 131 -0.49 18.54 -15.75
CA ALA A 131 0.40 19.67 -15.99
C ALA A 131 1.83 19.30 -16.46
N LYS A 132 2.15 18.01 -16.62
CA LYS A 132 3.50 17.43 -16.84
C LYS A 132 4.51 17.83 -15.75
N GLN A 133 5.20 16.82 -15.20
CA GLN A 133 6.29 17.02 -14.26
C GLN A 133 7.41 17.84 -14.91
N VAL A 134 7.83 18.95 -14.30
CA VAL A 134 9.05 19.66 -14.71
C VAL A 134 10.21 18.89 -14.10
N ASN A 135 11.08 18.30 -14.93
CA ASN A 135 12.19 17.42 -14.50
C ASN A 135 11.80 16.16 -13.71
N GLY A 136 10.58 15.63 -13.89
CA GLY A 136 10.13 14.43 -13.18
C GLY A 136 9.64 14.68 -11.74
N THR A 137 9.62 15.94 -11.30
CA THR A 137 9.18 16.33 -9.96
C THR A 137 7.73 16.84 -9.98
N HIS A 138 6.92 16.39 -9.03
CA HIS A 138 5.54 16.83 -8.83
C HIS A 138 5.46 18.28 -8.33
N LYS A 139 4.74 19.19 -9.00
CA LYS A 139 4.70 20.61 -8.58
C LYS A 139 3.94 20.85 -7.29
N SER A 140 2.96 20.00 -6.97
CA SER A 140 2.06 20.20 -5.85
C SER A 140 2.54 19.57 -4.54
N HIS A 141 3.74 18.98 -4.57
CA HIS A 141 4.36 18.31 -3.45
C HIS A 141 5.57 19.07 -2.95
N VAL A 142 5.83 18.96 -1.66
CA VAL A 142 7.04 19.48 -1.05
C VAL A 142 8.16 18.45 -1.20
N HIS A 143 9.30 18.87 -1.75
CA HIS A 143 10.47 18.04 -2.03
C HIS A 143 11.71 18.45 -1.24
N SER A 144 11.67 19.60 -0.55
CA SER A 144 12.78 20.11 0.23
C SER A 144 12.33 20.70 1.57
N LYS A 145 13.25 20.79 2.54
CA LYS A 145 12.96 21.42 3.85
C LYS A 145 12.73 22.93 3.70
N GLU A 146 13.35 23.53 2.69
CA GLU A 146 13.21 24.93 2.32
C GLU A 146 11.79 25.21 1.81
N GLU A 147 11.22 24.32 0.99
CA GLU A 147 9.83 24.40 0.52
C GLU A 147 8.82 24.23 1.67
N VAL A 148 9.10 23.37 2.66
CA VAL A 148 8.26 23.25 3.87
C VAL A 148 8.16 24.62 4.56
N SER A 149 9.31 25.29 4.74
CA SER A 149 9.39 26.57 5.46
C SER A 149 8.60 27.69 4.78
N LEU A 150 8.44 27.63 3.46
CA LEU A 150 7.65 28.58 2.67
C LEU A 150 6.13 28.34 2.76
N MET A 151 5.69 27.10 3.00
CA MET A 151 4.26 26.75 3.13
C MET A 151 3.66 27.03 4.52
N HIS A 152 4.50 27.35 5.51
CA HIS A 152 4.10 27.64 6.90
C HIS A 152 3.95 29.14 7.21
N LYS A 153 4.10 30.02 6.22
CA LYS A 153 3.73 31.44 6.29
C LYS A 153 2.30 31.66 5.76
#